data_AF-A0A2V6H317-F1
#
_entry.id   AF-A0A2V6H317-F1
#
_cell.length_a   1.000
_cell.length_b   1.000
_cell.length_c   1.000
_cell.angle_alpha   90.00
_cell.angle_beta   90.00
_cell.angle_gamma   90.00
#
_symmetry.space_group_name_H-M   'P 1'
#
loop_
_entity.id
_entity.type
_entity.pdbx_description
1 polymer ?
#
loop_
_entity_poly.entity_id
_entity_poly.type
_entity_poly.pdbx_seq_one_letter_code
_entity_poly.pdbx_strand_id
1 'polypeptide(L)'
;YMMTALVFPDFFGEGAVDLKENFYAQRGWFFTLAFSTIVISVCKDIVLDGRLPNTTNLIFHVIFGVTLFIGALTRSERYHKGLIVFGSALFVVYIVVLFGRIH
;
A
#
# COMPACT_ATOMS: atom_id res chain seq x y z
N TYR A 1 13.71 -0.10 1.33
CA TYR A 1 14.61 0.04 2.48
C TYR A 1 13.98 0.78 3.67
N MET A 2 13.32 1.93 3.49
CA MET A 2 12.72 2.68 4.63
C MET A 2 11.58 1.93 5.36
N MET A 3 10.70 1.24 4.62
CA MET A 3 9.65 0.39 5.21
C MET A 3 10.20 -0.83 5.97
N THR A 4 11.38 -1.30 5.58
CA THR A 4 12.02 -2.49 6.17
C THR A 4 12.52 -2.20 7.59
N ALA A 5 13.06 -1.00 7.82
CA ALA A 5 13.54 -0.57 9.15
C ALA A 5 12.42 -0.33 10.16
N LEU A 6 11.20 -0.03 9.70
CA LEU A 6 10.07 0.31 10.57
C LEU A 6 9.22 -0.92 10.95
N VAL A 7 9.25 -1.98 10.12
CA VAL A 7 8.50 -3.22 10.34
C VAL A 7 9.35 -4.31 10.99
N PHE A 8 10.68 -4.27 10.82
CA PHE A 8 11.55 -5.28 11.44
C PHE A 8 11.47 -5.17 12.97
N PRO A 9 10.99 -6.21 13.65
CA PRO A 9 11.04 -6.25 15.10
C PRO A 9 12.51 -6.21 15.57
N ASP A 10 12.76 -5.63 16.73
CA ASP A 10 14.05 -5.79 17.41
C ASP A 10 14.23 -7.27 17.76
N PHE A 11 14.98 -7.99 16.93
CA PHE A 11 15.33 -9.39 17.15
C PHE A 11 16.37 -9.59 18.25
N PHE A 12 16.80 -8.50 18.93
CA PHE A 12 17.88 -8.50 19.92
C PHE A 12 17.42 -8.71 21.37
N GLY A 13 16.14 -9.01 21.62
CA GLY A 13 15.60 -9.33 22.95
C GLY A 13 15.40 -10.84 23.18
N GLU A 14 15.54 -11.31 24.42
CA GLU A 14 15.48 -12.73 24.84
C GLU A 14 14.09 -13.41 24.75
N GLY A 15 13.16 -12.89 23.95
CA GLY A 15 11.78 -13.39 23.85
C GLY A 15 11.36 -13.78 22.43
N ALA A 16 10.44 -14.75 22.32
CA ALA A 16 9.79 -15.06 21.05
C ALA A 16 9.01 -13.83 20.55
N VAL A 17 9.40 -13.27 19.41
CA VAL A 17 8.76 -12.08 18.83
C VAL A 17 7.37 -12.46 18.31
N ASP A 18 6.33 -11.87 18.91
CA ASP A 18 4.98 -11.93 18.35
C ASP A 18 4.88 -11.02 17.12
N LEU A 19 5.03 -11.63 15.94
CA LEU A 19 4.94 -10.94 14.64
C LEU A 19 3.57 -10.29 14.42
N LYS A 20 2.50 -10.86 14.96
CA LYS A 20 1.14 -10.34 14.79
C LYS A 20 0.97 -9.07 15.59
N GLU A 21 1.37 -9.07 16.86
CA GLU A 21 1.26 -7.86 17.69
C GLU A 21 2.20 -6.76 17.20
N ASN A 22 3.42 -7.10 16.77
CA ASN A 22 4.33 -6.14 16.14
C ASN A 22 3.73 -5.52 14.86
N PHE A 23 3.09 -6.33 14.00
CA PHE A 23 2.37 -5.80 12.84
C PHE A 23 1.27 -4.81 13.24
N TYR A 24 0.46 -5.14 14.25
CA TYR A 24 -0.60 -4.25 14.69
C TYR A 24 -0.10 -2.97 15.34
N ALA A 25 1.04 -3.01 16.04
CA ALA A 25 1.70 -1.83 16.57
C ALA A 25 2.20 -0.90 15.44
N GLN A 26 2.73 -1.45 14.36
CA GLN A 26 3.28 -0.70 13.22
C GLN A 26 2.28 -0.42 12.09
N ARG A 27 1.06 -0.97 12.18
CA ARG A 27 0.03 -0.91 11.13
C ARG A 27 -0.19 0.51 10.62
N GLY A 28 -0.40 1.46 11.53
CA GLY A 28 -0.70 2.84 11.17
C GLY A 28 0.39 3.44 10.27
N TRP A 29 1.65 3.26 10.64
CA TRP A 29 2.80 3.73 9.86
C TRP A 29 2.93 3.00 8.52
N PHE A 30 2.84 1.67 8.52
CA PHE A 30 2.93 0.87 7.30
C PHE A 30 1.93 1.34 6.24
N PHE A 31 0.65 1.45 6.62
CA PHE A 31 -0.41 1.85 5.68
C PHE A 31 -0.34 3.34 5.31
N THR A 32 0.07 4.21 6.24
CA THR A 32 0.22 5.64 5.95
C THR A 32 1.34 5.88 4.94
N LEU A 33 2.50 5.24 5.11
CA LEU A 33 3.62 5.35 4.16
C LEU A 33 3.26 4.78 2.78
N ALA A 34 2.53 3.65 2.75
CA ALA A 34 2.02 3.09 1.50
C ALA A 34 1.03 4.06 0.82
N PHE A 35 0.10 4.64 1.58
CA PHE A 35 -0.85 5.63 1.08
C PHE A 35 -0.14 6.89 0.55
N SER A 36 0.87 7.40 1.25
CA SER A 36 1.68 8.53 0.80
C SER A 36 2.34 8.28 -0.55
N THR A 37 2.72 7.03 -0.86
CA THR A 37 3.28 6.68 -2.17
C THR A 37 2.26 6.92 -3.30
N ILE A 38 0.99 6.60 -3.07
CA ILE A 38 -0.10 6.88 -4.02
C ILE A 38 -0.30 8.38 -4.19
N VAL A 39 -0.31 9.14 -3.08
CA VAL A 39 -0.45 10.60 -3.12
C VAL A 39 0.70 11.23 -3.93
N ILE A 40 1.94 10.82 -3.64
CA ILE A 40 3.12 11.32 -4.37
C ILE A 40 3.05 10.98 -5.85
N SER A 41 2.58 9.78 -6.22
CA SER A 41 2.39 9.39 -7.62
C SER A 41 1.44 10.34 -8.36
N VAL A 42 0.28 10.66 -7.78
CA VAL A 42 -0.70 11.59 -8.37
C VAL A 42 -0.15 13.01 -8.41
N CYS A 43 0.48 13.48 -7.31
CA CYS A 43 1.09 14.80 -7.26
C CYS A 43 2.18 14.97 -8.32
N LYS A 44 2.98 13.93 -8.57
CA LYS A 44 4.01 13.94 -9.59
C LYS A 44 3.42 14.18 -10.98
N ASP A 45 2.34 13.48 -11.35
CA ASP A 45 1.69 13.68 -12.66
C ASP A 45 1.17 15.12 -12.80
N ILE A 46 0.59 15.68 -11.73
CA ILE A 46 0.12 17.08 -11.73
C ILE A 46 1.28 18.07 -11.88
N VAL A 47 2.35 17.88 -11.11
CA VAL A 47 3.49 18.82 -11.07
C VAL A 47 4.33 18.76 -12.35
N LEU A 48 4.54 17.56 -12.91
CA LEU A 48 5.40 17.37 -14.08
C LEU A 48 4.66 17.55 -15.39
N ASP A 49 3.46 16.98 -15.51
CA ASP A 49 2.70 16.98 -16.77
C ASP A 49 1.58 18.05 -16.80
N GLY A 50 1.33 18.75 -15.69
CA GLY A 50 0.25 19.73 -15.59
C GLY A 50 -1.16 19.13 -15.67
N ARG A 51 -1.28 17.80 -15.53
CA ARG A 51 -2.53 17.06 -15.70
C ARG A 51 -2.66 15.94 -14.68
N LEU A 52 -3.88 15.47 -14.47
CA LEU A 52 -4.12 14.26 -13.69
C LEU A 52 -3.61 13.01 -14.43
N PRO A 53 -3.32 11.93 -13.69
CA PRO A 53 -3.11 10.62 -14.29
C PRO A 53 -4.26 10.27 -15.24
N ASN A 54 -3.99 9.46 -16.26
CA ASN A 54 -5.04 8.97 -17.15
C ASN A 54 -6.16 8.28 -16.33
N THR A 55 -7.39 8.28 -16.85
CA THR A 55 -8.58 7.83 -16.10
C THR A 55 -8.42 6.42 -15.52
N THR A 56 -7.84 5.49 -16.28
CA THR A 56 -7.60 4.12 -15.83
C THR A 56 -6.64 4.08 -14.65
N ASN A 57 -5.49 4.76 -14.76
CA ASN A 57 -4.48 4.84 -13.70
C ASN A 57 -5.05 5.53 -12.45
N LEU A 58 -5.82 6.60 -12.64
CA LEU A 58 -6.47 7.31 -11.54
C LEU A 58 -7.47 6.41 -10.79
N ILE A 59 -8.26 5.58 -11.48
CA ILE A 59 -9.16 4.61 -10.85
C ILE A 59 -8.35 3.64 -9.97
N PHE A 60 -7.24 3.10 -10.47
CA PHE A 60 -6.38 2.22 -9.67
C PHE A 60 -5.78 2.94 -8.46
N HIS A 61 -5.28 4.17 -8.62
CA HIS A 61 -4.81 4.98 -7.50
C HIS A 61 -5.90 5.17 -6.44
N VAL A 62 -7.13 5.45 -6.84
CA VAL A 62 -8.26 5.61 -5.89
C VAL A 62 -8.54 4.30 -5.16
N ILE A 63 -8.63 3.16 -5.88
CA ILE A 63 -8.91 1.86 -5.25
C ILE A 63 -7.80 1.48 -4.25
N PHE A 64 -6.53 1.59 -4.66
CA PHE A 64 -5.40 1.33 -3.77
C PHE A 64 -5.37 2.32 -2.60
N GLY A 65 -5.56 3.61 -2.86
CA GLY A 65 -5.55 4.65 -1.84
C GLY A 65 -6.63 4.43 -0.77
N VAL A 66 -7.87 4.19 -1.18
CA VAL A 66 -8.99 3.93 -0.26
C VAL A 66 -8.74 2.68 0.58
N THR A 67 -8.29 1.59 -0.03
CA THR A 67 -8.05 0.35 0.70
C THR A 67 -6.89 0.46 1.68
N LEU A 68 -5.80 1.13 1.31
CA LEU A 68 -4.68 1.41 2.22
C LEU A 68 -5.10 2.30 3.39
N PHE A 69 -5.89 3.34 3.11
CA PHE A 69 -6.42 4.23 4.12
C PHE A 69 -7.31 3.48 5.14
N ILE A 70 -8.24 2.64 4.66
CA ILE A 70 -9.06 1.79 5.53
C ILE A 70 -8.18 0.80 6.31
N GLY A 71 -7.12 0.26 5.70
CA GLY A 71 -6.13 -0.59 6.37
C GLY A 71 -5.43 0.09 7.54
N ALA A 72 -5.09 1.38 7.42
CA ALA A 72 -4.51 2.15 8.53
C ALA A 72 -5.46 2.21 9.74
N LEU A 73 -6.76 2.38 9.47
CA LEU A 73 -7.79 2.57 10.51
C LEU A 73 -8.29 1.24 11.11
N THR A 74 -8.18 0.13 10.40
CA THR A 74 -8.85 -1.13 10.75
C THR A 74 -7.94 -2.13 11.48
N ARG A 75 -8.35 -2.64 12.65
CA ARG A 75 -7.62 -3.72 13.40
C ARG A 75 -8.12 -5.14 13.07
N SER A 76 -8.89 -5.30 12.01
CA SER A 76 -9.45 -6.60 11.60
C SER A 76 -8.45 -7.45 10.85
N GLU A 77 -8.13 -8.62 11.39
CA GLU A 77 -7.25 -9.60 10.74
C GLU A 77 -7.83 -10.10 9.42
N ARG A 78 -9.15 -10.32 9.37
CA ARG A 78 -9.83 -10.77 8.15
C ARG A 78 -9.72 -9.73 7.05
N TYR A 79 -9.82 -8.45 7.40
CA TYR A 79 -9.64 -7.35 6.47
C TYR A 79 -8.21 -7.36 5.89
N HIS A 80 -7.19 -7.44 6.74
CA HIS A 80 -5.79 -7.45 6.29
C HIS A 80 -5.46 -8.66 5.41
N LYS A 81 -5.94 -9.85 5.77
CA LYS A 81 -5.78 -11.06 4.95
C LYS A 81 -6.49 -10.92 3.60
N GLY A 82 -7.73 -10.44 3.60
CA GLY A 82 -8.47 -10.17 2.37
C GLY A 82 -7.79 -9.12 1.50
N LEU A 83 -7.24 -8.07 2.12
CA LEU A 83 -6.54 -7.00 1.44
C LEU A 83 -5.26 -7.48 0.75
N ILE A 84 -4.54 -8.45 1.31
CA ILE A 84 -3.37 -9.05 0.65
C ILE A 84 -3.78 -9.77 -0.64
N VAL A 85 -4.83 -10.59 -0.59
CA VAL A 85 -5.33 -11.33 -1.76
C VAL A 85 -5.86 -10.36 -2.81
N PHE A 86 -6.72 -9.43 -2.39
CA PHE A 86 -7.30 -8.40 -3.25
C PHE A 86 -6.22 -7.53 -3.89
N GLY A 87 -5.29 -7.01 -3.08
CA GLY A 87 -4.22 -6.13 -3.55
C GLY A 87 -3.26 -6.83 -4.51
N SER A 88 -2.93 -8.10 -4.26
CA SER A 88 -2.10 -8.89 -5.18
C SER A 88 -2.78 -9.10 -6.53
N ALA A 89 -4.07 -9.49 -6.52
CA ALA A 89 -4.83 -9.66 -7.74
C ALA A 89 -4.98 -8.33 -8.51
N LEU A 90 -5.32 -7.25 -7.81
CA LEU A 90 -5.46 -5.92 -8.40
C LEU A 90 -4.15 -5.41 -8.98
N PHE A 91 -3.01 -5.68 -8.33
CA PHE A 91 -1.69 -5.30 -8.81
C PHE A 91 -1.31 -6.03 -10.09
N VAL A 92 -1.60 -7.33 -10.19
CA VAL A 92 -1.43 -8.11 -11.43
C VAL A 92 -2.30 -7.53 -12.54
N VAL A 93 -3.58 -7.29 -12.26
CA VAL A 93 -4.51 -6.67 -13.24
C VAL A 93 -4.01 -5.30 -13.68
N TYR A 94 -3.55 -4.47 -12.75
CA TYR A 94 -2.98 -3.16 -13.04
C TYR A 94 -1.81 -3.25 -14.02
N ILE A 95 -0.84 -4.14 -13.77
CA ILE A 95 0.30 -4.35 -14.66
C ILE A 95 -0.18 -4.78 -16.04
N VAL A 96 -1.04 -5.79 -16.12
CA VAL A 96 -1.53 -6.32 -17.40
C VAL A 96 -2.28 -5.26 -18.20
N VAL A 97 -3.19 -4.51 -17.57
CA VAL A 97 -4.00 -3.50 -18.25
C VAL A 97 -3.18 -2.29 -18.66
N LEU A 98 -2.28 -1.83 -17.79
CA LEU A 98 -1.49 -0.64 -18.06
C LEU A 98 -0.44 -0.92 -19.13
N PHE A 99 0.33 -2.01 -19.00
CA PHE A 99 1.38 -2.34 -19.96
C PHE A 99 0.86 -2.99 -21.23
N GLY A 100 -0.26 -3.72 -21.16
CA GLY A 100 -0.93 -4.24 -22.35
C GLY A 100 -1.48 -3.15 -23.28
N ARG A 101 -1.67 -1.92 -22.78
CA ARG A 101 -2.04 -0.73 -23.58
C ARG A 101 -0.84 0.04 -24.15
N ILE A 102 0.39 -0.26 -23.72
CA ILE A 102 1.60 0.43 -24.17
C ILE A 102 2.19 -0.25 -25.44
N HIS A 103 1.64 -1.39 -25.85
CA HIS A 103 1.80 -1.98 -27.18
C HIS A 103 0.61 -1.64 -28.08
#